data_AF-A0A143C448-F1
#
_entry.id   AF-A0A143C448-F1
#
_cell.length_a   1.000
_cell.length_b   1.000
_cell.length_c   1.000
_cell.angle_alpha   90.00
_cell.angle_beta   90.00
_cell.angle_gamma   90.00
#
_symmetry.space_group_name_H-M   'P 1'
#
loop_
_entity.id
_entity.type
_entity.pdbx_description
1 polymer ?
#
loop_
_entity_poly.entity_id
_entity_poly.type
_entity_poly.pdbx_seq_one_letter_code
_entity_poly.pdbx_strand_id
1 'polypeptide(L)'
;MRLALATAAAASLTGTLLYGSPSGINTSSGTQAFAQSTAGVPGSDEKDDMLGADVKLDDVTGDGRADLLAGSYENTGNGSVLHLPSDGTKITATGSRTVSPSASGVSTTGYPNFGANFAD
;
A
#
# COMPACT_ATOMS: atom_id res chain seq x y z
N MET A 1 -16.03 2.20 10.95
CA MET A 1 -15.76 3.02 9.75
C MET A 1 -15.27 2.06 8.68
N ARG A 2 -15.90 2.01 7.50
CA ARG A 2 -15.49 1.09 6.42
C ARG A 2 -14.69 1.90 5.41
N LEU A 3 -13.38 1.67 5.36
CA LEU A 3 -12.47 2.31 4.42
C LEU A 3 -12.77 1.76 3.01
N ALA A 4 -12.87 2.62 2.00
CA ALA A 4 -13.34 2.18 0.67
C ALA A 4 -12.57 2.86 -0.45
N LEU A 5 -11.80 2.01 -1.15
CA LEU A 5 -11.05 2.25 -2.37
C LEU A 5 -9.73 3.02 -2.16
N ALA A 6 -8.64 2.30 -2.37
CA ALA A 6 -7.33 2.86 -2.61
C ALA A 6 -7.01 2.66 -4.10
N THR A 7 -6.61 3.75 -4.76
CA THR A 7 -6.24 3.73 -6.19
C THR A 7 -4.79 4.13 -6.30
N ALA A 8 -4.04 3.47 -7.16
CA ALA A 8 -2.69 3.87 -7.53
C ALA A 8 -2.70 4.24 -9.01
N ALA A 9 -2.17 5.42 -9.33
CA ALA A 9 -1.89 5.75 -10.72
C ALA A 9 -0.48 5.27 -11.02
N ALA A 10 -0.29 4.22 -11.82
CA ALA A 10 1.01 3.64 -12.15
C ALA A 10 2.05 4.63 -12.74
N ALA A 11 1.66 5.87 -13.06
CA ALA A 11 2.52 6.96 -13.53
C ALA A 11 2.77 8.09 -12.49
N SER A 12 2.15 8.03 -11.32
CA SER A 12 2.42 8.90 -10.17
C SER A 12 2.80 8.01 -9.00
N LEU A 13 3.89 8.32 -8.31
CA LEU A 13 4.37 7.55 -7.15
C LEU A 13 3.41 7.63 -5.94
N THR A 14 2.14 7.95 -6.15
CA THR A 14 1.16 8.31 -5.15
C THR A 14 -0.08 7.43 -5.26
N GLY A 15 -0.41 6.72 -4.18
CA GLY A 15 -1.72 6.08 -3.98
C GLY A 15 -2.69 7.03 -3.29
N THR A 16 -3.93 7.12 -3.77
CA THR A 16 -5.01 7.92 -3.15
C THR A 16 -6.03 7.02 -2.46
N LEU A 17 -6.34 7.34 -1.21
CA LEU A 17 -7.34 6.66 -0.39
C LEU A 17 -8.60 7.50 -0.26
N LEU A 18 -9.75 6.85 -0.47
CA LEU A 18 -11.07 7.41 -0.22
C LEU A 18 -11.75 6.67 0.95
N TYR A 19 -12.66 7.37 1.63
CA TYR A 19 -13.41 6.80 2.74
C TYR A 19 -14.78 6.34 2.28
N GLY A 20 -15.23 5.19 2.76
CA GLY A 20 -16.58 4.70 2.54
C GLY A 20 -17.57 5.15 3.62
N SER A 21 -18.83 5.20 3.25
CA SER A 21 -19.98 5.36 4.13
C SER A 21 -21.05 4.32 3.78
N PRO A 22 -22.10 4.12 4.61
CA PRO A 22 -23.25 3.30 4.23
C PRO A 22 -23.93 3.73 2.92
N SER A 23 -23.73 4.97 2.48
CA SER A 23 -24.27 5.53 1.23
C SER A 23 -23.28 5.54 0.06
N GLY A 24 -22.09 4.92 0.20
CA GLY A 24 -21.10 4.80 -0.87
C GLY A 24 -19.78 5.50 -0.55
N ILE A 25 -19.01 5.85 -1.58
CA ILE A 25 -17.76 6.60 -1.38
C ILE A 25 -18.09 8.02 -0.90
N ASN A 26 -17.44 8.42 0.19
CA ASN A 26 -17.54 9.73 0.79
C ASN A 26 -16.35 10.59 0.34
N THR A 27 -16.60 11.42 -0.68
CA THR A 27 -15.60 12.37 -1.21
C THR A 27 -15.52 13.67 -0.42
N SER A 28 -16.47 13.95 0.48
CA SER A 28 -16.47 15.17 1.31
C SER A 28 -15.61 15.05 2.57
N SER A 29 -15.23 13.84 2.96
CA SER A 29 -14.32 13.58 4.10
C SER A 29 -12.85 13.87 3.80
N GLY A 30 -12.54 14.24 2.55
CA GLY A 30 -11.18 14.36 2.04
C GLY A 30 -10.58 13.03 1.60
N THR A 31 -9.40 13.11 0.99
CA THR A 31 -8.62 11.98 0.49
C THR A 31 -7.26 11.96 1.16
N GLN A 32 -6.67 10.78 1.35
CA GLN A 32 -5.25 10.67 1.73
C GLN A 32 -4.41 10.29 0.52
N ALA A 33 -3.16 10.73 0.49
CA ALA A 33 -2.22 10.43 -0.55
C ALA A 33 -0.90 9.95 0.09
N PHE A 34 -0.34 8.84 -0.40
CA PHE A 34 0.91 8.28 0.09
C PHE A 34 1.83 7.93 -1.08
N ALA A 35 3.11 8.21 -0.90
CA ALA A 35 4.22 7.85 -1.76
C ALA A 35 5.34 7.19 -0.92
N GLN A 36 6.31 6.52 -1.54
CA GLN A 36 7.50 6.04 -0.83
C GLN A 36 8.23 7.20 -0.14
N SER A 37 8.25 8.38 -0.77
CA SER A 37 8.82 9.61 -0.19
C SER A 37 7.99 10.27 0.91
N THR A 38 6.79 9.76 1.22
CA THR A 38 5.98 10.33 2.31
C THR A 38 6.72 10.17 3.63
N ALA A 39 6.83 11.25 4.40
CA ALA A 39 7.56 11.23 5.67
C ALA A 39 7.05 10.11 6.59
N GLY A 40 7.96 9.22 6.99
CA GLY A 40 7.66 8.06 7.84
C GLY A 40 7.31 6.78 7.08
N VAL A 41 7.10 6.83 5.77
CA VAL A 41 7.02 5.65 4.89
C VAL A 41 8.45 5.19 4.57
N PRO A 42 8.77 3.89 4.71
CA PRO A 42 10.09 3.37 4.34
C PRO A 42 10.36 3.46 2.84
N GLY A 43 11.61 3.80 2.50
CA GLY A 43 12.09 3.86 1.13
C GLY A 43 12.28 5.28 0.64
N SER A 44 12.46 5.42 -0.67
CA SER A 44 12.53 6.69 -1.39
C SER A 44 11.84 6.51 -2.72
N ASP A 45 11.35 7.61 -3.28
CA ASP A 45 10.71 7.61 -4.59
C ASP A 45 11.72 7.23 -5.68
N GLU A 46 11.52 6.07 -6.30
CA GLU A 46 12.29 5.61 -7.45
C GLU A 46 11.40 5.45 -8.67
N LYS A 47 11.91 5.83 -9.86
CA LYS A 47 11.16 5.61 -11.11
C LYS A 47 11.07 4.12 -11.36
N ASP A 48 9.95 3.71 -11.93
CA ASP A 48 9.70 2.33 -12.38
C ASP A 48 9.53 1.30 -11.24
N ASP A 49 9.53 1.74 -9.97
CA ASP A 49 9.14 0.91 -8.83
C ASP A 49 7.65 0.59 -8.83
N MET A 50 6.85 1.40 -9.51
CA MET A 50 5.41 1.16 -9.72
C MET A 50 4.68 0.87 -8.39
N LEU A 51 4.94 1.68 -7.35
CA LEU A 51 4.18 1.59 -6.10
C LEU A 51 2.68 1.64 -6.39
N GLY A 52 1.95 0.70 -5.79
CA GLY A 52 0.54 0.46 -6.06
C GLY A 52 0.29 -0.35 -7.34
N ALA A 53 1.25 -1.16 -7.77
CA ALA A 53 1.07 -2.19 -8.80
C ALA A 53 -0.19 -3.04 -8.54
N ASP A 54 -0.43 -3.33 -7.26
CA ASP A 54 -1.74 -3.73 -6.74
C ASP A 54 -1.96 -3.09 -5.38
N VAL A 55 -3.22 -2.93 -4.96
CA VAL A 55 -3.60 -2.27 -3.72
C VAL A 55 -4.76 -2.99 -3.05
N LYS A 56 -4.61 -3.30 -1.76
CA LYS A 56 -5.65 -3.96 -0.97
C LYS A 56 -5.87 -3.24 0.35
N LEU A 57 -7.13 -3.19 0.78
CA LEU A 57 -7.51 -2.81 2.14
C LEU A 57 -7.95 -4.07 2.88
N ASP A 58 -7.25 -4.42 3.95
CA ASP A 58 -7.54 -5.62 4.74
C ASP A 58 -7.06 -5.47 6.19
N ASP A 59 -7.68 -6.19 7.12
CA ASP A 59 -7.27 -6.22 8.52
C ASP A 59 -6.16 -7.26 8.73
N VAL A 60 -4.93 -6.87 8.43
CA VAL A 60 -3.76 -7.75 8.53
C VAL A 60 -3.17 -7.83 9.94
N THR A 61 -3.62 -6.97 10.86
CA THR A 61 -3.17 -6.96 12.25
C THR A 61 -4.14 -7.65 13.20
N GLY A 62 -5.38 -7.92 12.77
CA GLY A 62 -6.42 -8.56 13.57
C GLY A 62 -7.06 -7.62 14.59
N ASP A 63 -6.97 -6.31 14.40
CA ASP A 63 -7.46 -5.30 15.34
C ASP A 63 -8.88 -4.79 15.01
N GLY A 64 -9.49 -5.35 13.96
CA GLY A 64 -10.81 -5.00 13.46
C GLY A 64 -10.81 -3.81 12.51
N ARG A 65 -9.66 -3.34 12.03
CA ARG A 65 -9.51 -2.17 11.16
C ARG A 65 -8.75 -2.55 9.90
N ALA A 66 -9.25 -2.09 8.75
CA ALA A 66 -8.53 -2.29 7.50
C ALA A 66 -7.31 -1.37 7.42
N ASP A 67 -6.16 -1.98 7.17
CA ASP A 67 -4.89 -1.36 6.84
C ASP A 67 -4.73 -1.22 5.31
N LEU A 68 -3.79 -0.40 4.86
CA LEU A 68 -3.47 -0.24 3.45
C LEU A 68 -2.24 -1.07 3.08
N LEU A 69 -2.40 -1.94 2.09
CA LEU A 69 -1.33 -2.69 1.45
C LEU A 69 -1.15 -2.18 0.02
N ALA A 70 0.09 -1.88 -0.37
CA ALA A 70 0.46 -1.50 -1.72
C ALA A 70 1.65 -2.34 -2.20
N GLY A 71 1.47 -3.02 -3.32
CA GLY A 71 2.51 -3.75 -4.02
C GLY A 71 3.40 -2.84 -4.86
N SER A 72 4.61 -3.28 -5.17
CA SER A 72 5.51 -2.59 -6.09
C SER A 72 6.29 -3.61 -6.94
N TYR A 73 6.95 -3.14 -7.99
CA TYR A 73 7.94 -3.89 -8.78
C TYR A 73 9.39 -3.50 -8.40
N GLU A 74 9.61 -3.02 -7.16
CA GLU A 74 10.89 -2.56 -6.61
C GLU A 74 12.07 -3.51 -6.91
N ASN A 75 13.28 -2.97 -6.98
CA ASN A 75 14.52 -3.74 -7.10
C ASN A 75 14.57 -4.63 -8.36
N THR A 76 14.33 -4.04 -9.53
CA THR A 76 14.35 -4.75 -10.82
C THR A 76 13.33 -5.90 -10.89
N GLY A 77 12.09 -5.70 -10.44
CA GLY A 77 11.04 -6.73 -10.52
C GLY A 77 11.12 -7.80 -9.42
N ASN A 78 11.96 -7.61 -8.39
CA ASN A 78 11.85 -8.38 -7.17
C ASN A 78 10.52 -8.10 -6.45
N GLY A 79 10.09 -6.84 -6.50
CA GLY A 79 8.87 -6.35 -5.87
C GLY A 79 8.98 -6.17 -4.36
N SER A 80 7.99 -5.51 -3.79
CA SER A 80 7.81 -5.37 -2.34
C SER A 80 6.35 -5.15 -1.98
N VAL A 81 6.04 -5.31 -0.69
CA VAL A 81 4.73 -4.94 -0.12
C VAL A 81 4.93 -3.85 0.91
N LEU A 82 4.38 -2.67 0.67
CA LEU A 82 4.27 -1.61 1.66
C LEU A 82 2.96 -1.79 2.45
N HIS A 83 3.08 -1.86 3.77
CA HIS A 83 1.96 -1.87 4.71
C HIS A 83 1.91 -0.55 5.48
N LEU A 84 0.78 0.14 5.42
CA LEU A 84 0.48 1.33 6.20
C LEU A 84 -0.68 1.06 7.17
N PRO A 85 -0.45 1.12 8.49
CA PRO A 85 -1.48 0.79 9.46
C PRO A 85 -2.54 1.88 9.60
N SER A 86 -3.73 1.46 10.01
CA SER A 86 -4.85 2.31 10.41
C SER A 86 -4.77 2.66 11.89
N ASP A 87 -5.04 3.93 12.25
CA ASP A 87 -5.28 4.32 13.65
C ASP A 87 -6.77 4.19 14.05
N GLY A 88 -7.60 3.71 13.11
CA GLY A 88 -9.05 3.61 13.27
C GLY A 88 -9.85 4.80 12.79
N THR A 89 -9.18 5.90 12.46
CA THR A 89 -9.77 7.06 11.81
C THR A 89 -9.18 7.30 10.43
N LYS A 90 -7.89 6.98 10.23
CA LYS A 90 -7.17 7.16 8.97
C LYS A 90 -6.02 6.16 8.83
N ILE A 91 -5.51 6.03 7.61
CA ILE A 91 -4.23 5.34 7.36
C ILE A 91 -3.07 6.24 7.82
N THR A 92 -2.01 5.64 8.35
CA THR A 92 -0.88 6.35 8.94
C THR A 92 0.45 5.86 8.38
N ALA A 93 1.43 6.77 8.30
CA ALA A 93 2.83 6.39 8.01
C ALA A 93 3.54 5.85 9.26
N THR A 94 3.06 6.20 10.46
CA THR A 94 3.63 5.70 11.72
C THR A 94 3.43 4.20 11.85
N GLY A 95 4.51 3.45 12.03
CA GLY A 95 4.44 1.98 12.10
C GLY A 95 4.30 1.31 10.73
N SER A 96 4.40 2.08 9.64
CA SER A 96 4.47 1.50 8.30
C SER A 96 5.76 0.71 8.09
N ARG A 97 5.70 -0.28 7.20
CA ARG A 97 6.78 -1.23 6.94
C ARG A 97 6.74 -1.69 5.49
N THR A 98 7.92 -1.86 4.90
CA THR A 98 8.08 -2.51 3.60
C THR A 98 8.60 -3.92 3.81
N VAL A 99 7.96 -4.89 3.19
CA VAL A 99 8.37 -6.30 3.20
C VAL A 99 8.92 -6.64 1.82
N SER A 100 10.20 -6.99 1.77
CA SER A 100 10.87 -7.46 0.57
C SER A 100 10.86 -8.99 0.49
N PRO A 101 11.14 -9.59 -0.70
CA PRO A 101 11.35 -11.03 -0.83
C PRO A 101 12.39 -11.58 0.13
N SER A 102 13.53 -10.90 0.26
CA SER A 102 14.63 -11.34 1.11
C SER A 102 14.25 -11.34 2.60
N ALA A 103 13.44 -10.36 3.04
CA ALA A 103 12.92 -10.30 4.40
C ALA A 103 11.87 -11.37 4.68
N SER A 104 11.17 -11.86 3.66
CA SER A 104 10.14 -12.91 3.77
C SER A 104 10.65 -14.33 3.48
N GLY A 105 11.94 -14.48 3.13
CA GLY A 105 12.53 -15.76 2.76
C GLY A 105 12.21 -16.21 1.33
N VAL A 106 11.64 -15.34 0.51
CA VAL A 106 11.40 -15.58 -0.92
C VAL A 106 12.69 -15.29 -1.70
N SER A 107 13.05 -16.21 -2.59
CA SER A 107 14.21 -16.04 -3.47
C SER A 107 14.02 -14.87 -4.43
N THR A 108 15.06 -14.06 -4.61
CA THR A 108 15.11 -12.99 -5.63
C THR A 108 15.60 -13.50 -6.99
N THR A 109 15.83 -14.81 -7.14
CA THR A 109 16.19 -15.38 -8.45
C THR A 109 15.00 -15.32 -9.39
N GLY A 110 15.20 -14.77 -10.60
CA GLY A 110 14.23 -14.86 -11.69
C GLY A 110 13.06 -13.86 -11.62
N TYR A 111 13.19 -12.77 -10.87
CA TYR A 111 12.18 -11.70 -10.76
C TYR A 111 10.85 -12.20 -10.16
N PRO A 112 10.81 -12.44 -8.84
CA PRO A 112 9.64 -13.03 -8.19
C PRO A 112 8.37 -12.16 -8.25
N ASN A 113 8.45 -10.87 -8.61
CA ASN A 113 7.31 -9.94 -8.62
C ASN A 113 6.51 -9.98 -7.31
N PHE A 114 7.21 -10.05 -6.18
CA PHE A 114 6.60 -10.19 -4.87
C PHE A 114 5.72 -8.99 -4.55
N GLY A 115 4.45 -9.23 -4.25
CA GLY A 115 3.48 -8.16 -4.00
C GLY A 115 2.85 -7.57 -5.25
N ALA A 116 3.17 -8.04 -6.47
CA ALA A 116 2.58 -7.53 -7.71
C ALA A 116 1.08 -7.87 -7.89
N ASN A 117 0.56 -8.84 -7.12
CA ASN A 117 -0.85 -9.20 -7.11
C ASN A 117 -1.26 -9.72 -5.73
N PHE A 118 -2.28 -9.11 -5.14
CA PHE A 118 -2.94 -9.58 -3.93
C PHE A 118 -4.13 -10.46 -4.33
N ALA A 119 -3.89 -11.76 -4.50
CA ALA A 119 -4.96 -12.71 -4.75
C ALA A 119 -5.86 -12.84 -3.50
N ASP A 120 -7.18 -12.75 -3.70
CA ASP A 120 -8.22 -13.08 -2.72
C ASP A 120 -8.91 -14.42 -3.01
#